data_AF-A0A6J6ITR5-F1
#
_entry.id   AF-A0A6J6ITR5-F1
#
_cell.length_a   1.000
_cell.length_b   1.000
_cell.length_c   1.000
_cell.angle_alpha   90.00
_cell.angle_beta   90.00
_cell.angle_gamma   90.00
#
_symmetry.space_group_name_H-M   'P 1'
#
loop_
_entity.id
_entity.type
_entity.pdbx_description
1 polymer ?
#
loop_
_entity_poly.entity_id
_entity_poly.type
_entity_poly.pdbx_seq_one_letter_code
_entity_poly.pdbx_strand_id
1 'polypeptide(L)'
;MRKLLSADEFRLYDLIWKRTVASQMVDATGETVSVTMTAPVGALGTATMSAAGTTITIRGFLAAYEEGQDIDRNDDESDDESKIPNLTVGDVLTVPEVTAKPHETSPPPRFTEASLVKALEERGIGRPSTYASIIGVLFERGYVTKRGTALVPGWTAFAVIALLERFYTDFVEYDFTAELENDLDRISVGELKGTDYLQHWYFGTGEHAGLVNTCVDWKATIDAREANSFPLGDGIVVRSGKFGPYLEIQTGVDEKRNVSVPDGLAPDELTLEKARELRDAPEPGSRAIGVSADGTSMITARVGRFGGYIQESPIDPEILEGNEPVYTLPEYTPRKIKGKDPKPRTASLFSTMDPSAVDLETCIRLFELPRIVGTDPETEKPITAQNGPYGPYLKKGTDSRSLENEQAIFDVTLEQALELFAQPKYGSRSASSIKELEPDPVSGKPIKVKSGKFGPYVTDGETNATIPAGEVPEEVSHERAVELIADRRAKGPAPKKTPIRRVTRAKK
;
A
#
# COMPACT_ATOMS: atom_id res chain seq x y z
N MET A 1 33.05 10.83 4.26
CA MET A 1 31.61 10.60 4.49
C MET A 1 30.83 10.43 3.18
N ARG A 2 30.54 11.49 2.41
CA ARG A 2 29.72 11.39 1.16
C ARG A 2 30.24 10.42 0.09
N LYS A 3 31.53 10.07 0.09
CA LYS A 3 32.12 9.09 -0.84
C LYS A 3 32.13 7.65 -0.32
N LEU A 4 31.74 7.42 0.94
CA LEU A 4 31.83 6.13 1.63
C LEU A 4 30.45 5.54 1.97
N LEU A 5 29.39 6.35 1.92
CA LEU A 5 28.02 5.95 2.23
C LEU A 5 27.16 6.08 0.98
N SER A 6 26.17 5.21 0.84
CA SER A 6 25.09 5.42 -0.12
C SER A 6 24.28 6.68 0.21
N ALA A 7 23.46 7.13 -0.74
CA ALA A 7 22.65 8.33 -0.54
C ALA A 7 21.71 8.22 0.67
N ASP A 8 21.04 7.08 0.86
CA ASP A 8 20.09 6.89 1.95
C ASP A 8 20.80 6.73 3.31
N GLU A 9 21.91 6.00 3.35
CA GLU A 9 22.75 5.89 4.55
C GLU A 9 23.31 7.25 4.96
N PHE A 10 23.76 8.06 3.99
CA PHE A 10 24.23 9.41 4.27
C PHE A 10 23.12 10.29 4.82
N ARG A 11 21.90 10.22 4.26
CA ARG A 11 20.75 10.99 4.76
C ARG A 11 20.37 10.59 6.19
N LEU A 12 20.34 9.29 6.48
CA LEU A 12 20.05 8.81 7.83
C LEU A 12 21.17 9.17 8.81
N TYR A 13 22.43 9.04 8.40
CA TYR A 13 23.59 9.45 9.21
C TYR A 13 23.58 10.95 9.47
N ASP A 14 23.32 11.79 8.46
CA ASP A 14 23.20 13.24 8.60
C ASP A 14 22.10 13.63 9.58
N LEU A 15 20.95 12.96 9.53
CA LEU A 15 19.85 13.15 10.47
C LEU A 15 20.28 12.80 11.92
N ILE A 16 20.87 11.61 12.11
CA ILE A 16 21.35 11.15 13.42
C ILE A 16 22.41 12.11 13.98
N TRP A 17 23.36 12.51 13.14
CA TRP A 17 24.45 13.42 13.52
C TRP A 17 23.90 14.78 13.92
N LYS A 18 23.01 15.38 13.12
CA LYS A 18 22.38 16.67 13.44
C LYS A 18 21.60 16.59 14.76
N ARG A 19 20.80 15.54 14.97
CA ARG A 19 20.03 15.37 16.21
C ARG A 19 20.95 15.17 17.43
N THR A 20 22.06 14.45 17.27
CA THR A 20 23.05 14.23 18.34
C THR A 20 23.80 15.51 18.69
N VAL A 21 24.18 16.31 17.70
CA VAL A 21 24.83 17.61 17.95
C VAL A 21 23.84 18.58 18.60
N ALA A 22 22.63 18.69 18.05
CA ALA A 22 21.58 19.57 18.57
C ALA A 22 21.25 19.28 20.03
N SER A 23 21.24 18.00 20.46
CA SER A 23 20.95 17.65 21.86
C SER A 23 21.99 18.13 22.88
N GLN A 24 23.17 18.55 22.44
CA GLN A 24 24.23 19.10 23.28
C GLN A 24 24.37 20.64 23.12
N MET A 25 23.54 21.26 22.29
CA MET A 25 23.54 22.71 22.08
C MET A 25 22.68 23.42 23.13
N VAL A 26 22.85 24.74 23.22
CA VAL A 26 22.02 25.58 24.09
C VAL A 26 20.59 25.67 23.56
N ASP A 27 19.65 25.92 24.47
CA ASP A 27 18.24 26.13 24.13
C ASP A 27 18.05 27.31 23.18
N ALA A 28 17.01 27.22 22.35
CA ALA A 28 16.54 28.37 21.59
C ALA A 28 15.82 29.36 22.53
N THR A 29 16.08 30.65 22.36
CA THR A 29 15.37 31.70 23.10
C THR A 29 14.71 32.68 22.14
N GLY A 30 13.53 33.16 22.51
CA GLY A 30 12.75 34.07 21.70
C GLY A 30 11.65 34.72 22.53
N GLU A 31 10.89 35.58 21.88
CA GLU A 31 9.77 36.29 22.47
C GLU A 31 8.50 36.01 21.65
N THR A 32 7.44 35.59 22.34
CA THR A 32 6.10 35.49 21.76
C THR A 32 5.31 36.72 22.15
N VAL A 33 4.87 37.49 21.15
CA VAL A 33 4.05 38.69 21.33
C VAL A 33 2.62 38.34 20.92
N SER A 34 1.68 38.53 21.84
CA SER A 34 0.25 38.43 21.57
C SER A 34 -0.39 39.83 21.63
N VAL A 35 -1.13 40.17 20.59
CA VAL A 35 -1.80 41.46 20.44
C VAL A 35 -3.30 41.22 20.34
N THR A 36 -4.05 41.88 21.21
CA THR A 36 -5.51 41.91 21.15
C THR A 36 -5.95 43.27 20.66
N MET A 37 -6.73 43.28 19.58
CA MET A 37 -7.26 44.48 18.95
C MET A 37 -8.78 44.52 19.13
N THR A 38 -9.33 45.72 19.26
CA THR A 38 -10.77 45.92 19.30
C THR A 38 -11.20 46.87 18.18
N ALA A 39 -12.31 46.56 17.52
CA ALA A 39 -12.84 47.38 16.44
C ALA A 39 -14.35 47.57 16.63
N PRO A 40 -14.88 48.81 16.56
CA PRO A 40 -16.31 49.04 16.60
C PRO A 40 -16.97 48.55 15.30
N VAL A 41 -18.08 47.81 15.42
CA VAL A 41 -18.81 47.17 14.31
C VAL A 41 -20.23 47.73 14.18
N GLY A 42 -20.40 49.03 14.45
CA GLY A 42 -21.69 49.70 14.43
C GLY A 42 -22.66 49.13 15.46
N ALA A 43 -23.87 48.76 15.02
CA ALA A 43 -24.93 48.25 15.89
C ALA A 43 -24.64 46.87 16.51
N LEU A 44 -23.64 46.15 15.99
CA LEU A 44 -23.23 44.83 16.47
C LEU A 44 -22.27 44.89 17.67
N GLY A 45 -21.87 46.09 18.10
CA GLY A 45 -21.00 46.31 19.25
C GLY A 45 -19.52 46.39 18.86
N THR A 46 -18.67 45.72 19.62
CA THR A 46 -17.20 45.74 19.45
C THR A 46 -16.72 44.33 19.13
N ALA A 47 -16.02 44.17 18.00
CA ALA A 47 -15.32 42.93 17.67
C ALA A 47 -13.94 42.91 18.35
N THR A 48 -13.54 41.71 18.78
CA THR A 48 -12.20 41.44 19.30
C THR A 48 -11.44 40.58 18.29
N MET A 49 -10.23 40.99 17.96
CA MET A 49 -9.32 40.26 17.08
C MET A 49 -8.04 39.97 17.85
N SER A 50 -7.39 38.86 17.55
CA SER A 50 -6.12 38.48 18.16
C SER A 50 -5.11 38.12 17.08
N ALA A 51 -3.87 38.59 17.25
CA ALA A 51 -2.72 38.14 16.49
C ALA A 51 -1.64 37.69 17.47
N ALA A 52 -0.95 36.60 17.15
CA ALA A 52 0.21 36.14 17.89
C ALA A 52 1.36 35.95 16.91
N GLY A 53 2.57 36.28 17.36
CA GLY A 53 3.77 36.05 16.58
C GLY A 53 4.94 35.75 17.49
N THR A 54 5.79 34.82 17.07
CA THR A 54 6.98 34.41 17.80
C THR A 54 8.22 34.86 17.04
N THR A 55 9.16 35.49 17.72
CA THR A 55 10.46 35.86 17.15
C THR A 55 11.56 35.16 17.94
N ILE A 56 12.38 34.36 17.24
CA ILE A 56 13.49 33.64 17.84
C ILE A 56 14.73 34.55 17.84
N THR A 57 15.19 34.95 19.03
CA THR A 57 16.35 35.83 19.22
C THR A 57 17.66 35.05 19.15
N ILE A 58 17.70 33.86 19.73
CA ILE A 58 18.84 32.94 19.70
C ILE A 58 18.32 31.59 19.22
N ARG A 59 18.80 31.11 18.07
CA ARG A 59 18.33 29.83 17.50
C ARG A 59 18.76 28.60 18.31
N GLY A 60 19.87 28.67 19.06
CA GLY A 60 20.36 27.54 19.84
C GLY A 60 20.46 26.26 19.01
N PHE A 61 19.92 25.16 19.52
CA PHE A 61 19.87 23.86 18.84
C PHE A 61 19.14 23.86 17.49
N LEU A 62 18.19 24.79 17.25
CA LEU A 62 17.45 24.90 15.98
C LEU A 62 18.36 25.22 14.80
N ALA A 63 19.55 25.80 15.05
CA ALA A 63 20.54 26.01 14.00
C ALA A 63 21.11 24.71 13.41
N ALA A 64 21.03 23.59 14.15
CA ALA A 64 21.51 22.29 13.73
C ALA A 64 20.38 21.31 13.35
N TYR A 65 19.22 21.40 14.02
CA TYR A 65 18.11 20.49 13.80
C TYR A 65 16.77 21.15 14.08
N GLU A 66 15.84 21.03 13.13
CA GLU A 66 14.42 21.34 13.30
C GLU A 66 13.63 20.05 13.02
N GLU A 67 12.70 19.72 13.91
CA GLU A 67 11.89 18.51 13.78
C GLU A 67 10.81 18.75 12.74
N GLY A 68 10.73 17.86 11.73
CA GLY A 68 9.64 17.92 10.77
C GLY A 68 8.33 17.67 11.47
N GLN A 69 7.39 18.59 11.37
CA GLN A 69 6.03 18.38 11.85
C GLN A 69 5.34 17.35 10.93
N ASP A 70 4.61 16.42 11.53
CA ASP A 70 3.68 15.59 10.74
C ASP A 70 2.69 16.54 10.05
N ILE A 71 2.38 16.28 8.77
CA ILE A 71 1.55 17.16 7.94
C ILE A 71 0.20 17.38 8.63
N ASP A 72 0.05 18.49 9.33
CA ASP A 72 -1.24 18.92 9.84
C ASP A 72 -1.99 19.55 8.67
N ARG A 73 -3.20 19.05 8.41
CA ARG A 73 -3.96 19.36 7.18
C ARG A 73 -4.45 20.80 7.11
N ASN A 74 -4.30 21.54 8.21
CA ASN A 74 -4.77 22.92 8.41
C ASN A 74 -3.64 23.92 8.70
N ASP A 75 -2.39 23.48 8.77
CA ASP A 75 -1.28 24.43 8.74
C ASP A 75 -1.09 24.85 7.29
N ASP A 76 -1.72 25.96 6.92
CA ASP A 76 -1.06 26.88 6.00
C ASP A 76 0.36 27.02 6.55
N GLU A 77 1.39 26.85 5.71
CA GLU A 77 2.79 27.13 6.05
C GLU A 77 2.89 28.59 6.51
N SER A 78 2.49 28.87 7.74
CA SER A 78 2.80 30.12 8.41
C SER A 78 4.26 29.95 8.77
N ASP A 79 5.11 30.73 8.12
CA ASP A 79 6.43 31.03 8.67
C ASP A 79 6.24 31.28 10.17
N ASP A 80 6.76 30.35 10.99
CA ASP A 80 6.71 30.38 12.46
C ASP A 80 7.34 31.66 13.03
N GLU A 81 8.02 32.45 12.17
CA GLU A 81 8.50 33.79 12.43
C GLU A 81 7.53 34.88 11.93
N SER A 82 6.26 34.78 12.29
CA SER A 82 5.29 35.87 12.09
C SER A 82 5.68 37.07 12.95
N LYS A 83 6.37 38.05 12.35
CA LYS A 83 6.87 39.25 13.05
C LYS A 83 5.73 40.24 13.32
N ILE A 84 5.39 40.40 14.59
CA ILE A 84 4.50 41.46 15.06
C ILE A 84 5.30 42.77 15.09
N PRO A 85 4.81 43.88 14.51
CA PRO A 85 5.48 45.18 14.61
C PRO A 85 5.46 45.69 16.06
N ASN A 86 6.37 46.59 16.41
CA ASN A 86 6.33 47.25 17.73
C ASN A 86 5.04 48.06 17.85
N LEU A 87 4.17 47.65 18.78
CA LEU A 87 2.88 48.29 19.07
C LEU A 87 2.83 48.71 20.54
N THR A 88 2.12 49.80 20.81
CA THR A 88 1.79 50.24 22.17
C THR A 88 0.29 50.19 22.44
N VAL A 89 -0.08 49.98 23.70
CA VAL A 89 -1.49 49.95 24.10
C VAL A 89 -2.13 51.31 23.83
N GLY A 90 -3.18 51.31 23.00
CA GLY A 90 -3.88 52.51 22.57
C GLY A 90 -3.54 52.97 21.14
N ASP A 91 -2.61 52.31 20.46
CA ASP A 91 -2.31 52.59 19.06
C ASP A 91 -3.55 52.39 18.17
N VAL A 92 -3.78 53.35 17.27
CA VAL A 92 -4.88 53.30 16.30
C VAL A 92 -4.37 52.64 15.02
N LEU A 93 -4.88 51.46 14.71
CA LEU A 93 -4.52 50.69 13.52
C LEU A 93 -5.47 50.98 12.36
N THR A 94 -4.93 51.02 11.14
CA THR A 94 -5.75 51.10 9.92
C THR A 94 -5.98 49.69 9.40
N VAL A 95 -7.23 49.36 9.10
CA VAL A 95 -7.60 48.07 8.50
C VAL A 95 -7.66 48.24 6.98
N PRO A 96 -6.68 47.75 6.22
CA PRO A 96 -6.66 47.90 4.77
C PRO A 96 -7.69 46.98 4.08
N GLU A 97 -7.92 45.79 4.64
CA GLU A 97 -8.77 44.76 4.06
C GLU A 97 -9.41 43.93 5.17
N VAL A 98 -10.65 43.49 4.95
CA VAL A 98 -11.36 42.53 5.80
C VAL A 98 -11.87 41.41 4.92
N THR A 99 -11.39 40.19 5.16
CA THR A 99 -11.82 38.98 4.46
C THR A 99 -12.50 38.02 5.42
N ALA A 100 -13.69 37.54 5.05
CA ALA A 100 -14.36 36.47 5.77
C ALA A 100 -13.80 35.13 5.28
N LYS A 101 -13.12 34.38 6.17
CA LYS A 101 -12.61 33.03 5.87
C LYS A 101 -13.59 31.98 6.40
N PRO A 102 -14.34 31.28 5.54
CA PRO A 102 -15.10 30.12 5.98
C PRO A 102 -14.13 28.98 6.30
N HIS A 103 -14.37 28.29 7.42
CA HIS A 103 -13.63 27.10 7.80
C HIS A 103 -14.62 25.96 8.10
N GLU A 104 -14.24 24.75 7.71
CA GLU A 104 -14.95 23.53 8.08
C GLU A 104 -14.06 22.68 8.99
N THR A 105 -14.67 21.99 9.95
CA THR A 105 -13.95 21.06 10.81
C THR A 105 -13.48 19.87 9.99
N SER A 106 -12.17 19.60 10.03
CA SER A 106 -11.61 18.40 9.41
C SER A 106 -11.74 17.20 10.36
N PRO A 107 -11.90 15.98 9.82
CA PRO A 107 -11.82 14.76 10.64
C PRO A 107 -10.39 14.56 11.16
N PRO A 108 -10.22 13.76 12.23
CA PRO A 108 -8.89 13.39 12.72
C PRO A 108 -8.00 12.82 11.61
N PRO A 109 -6.71 13.19 11.56
CA PRO A 109 -5.80 12.67 10.55
C PRO A 109 -5.62 11.16 10.73
N ARG A 110 -5.49 10.46 9.60
CA ARG A 110 -5.09 9.04 9.62
C ARG A 110 -3.64 8.94 10.10
N PHE A 111 -3.30 7.81 10.70
CA PHE A 111 -1.93 7.52 11.08
C PHE A 111 -1.00 7.50 9.84
N THR A 112 0.20 8.04 10.02
CA THR A 112 1.39 7.76 9.22
C THR A 112 2.18 6.63 9.87
N GLU A 113 3.23 6.12 9.23
CA GLU A 113 4.13 5.17 9.90
C GLU A 113 4.74 5.78 11.17
N ALA A 114 5.14 7.06 11.13
CA ALA A 114 5.72 7.76 12.27
C ALA A 114 4.72 7.94 13.42
N SER A 115 3.54 8.50 13.15
CA SER A 115 2.52 8.70 14.19
C SER A 115 1.96 7.37 14.72
N LEU A 116 1.94 6.30 13.92
CA LEU A 116 1.62 4.96 14.43
C LEU A 116 2.70 4.42 15.37
N VAL A 117 3.98 4.58 15.04
CA VAL A 117 5.08 4.19 15.94
C VAL A 117 5.00 4.96 17.25
N LYS A 118 4.80 6.28 17.18
CA LYS A 118 4.59 7.14 18.36
C LYS A 118 3.41 6.65 19.21
N ALA A 119 2.28 6.37 18.56
CA ALA A 119 1.08 5.86 19.22
C ALA A 119 1.27 4.48 19.88
N LEU A 120 2.11 3.61 19.30
CA LEU A 120 2.47 2.31 19.86
C LEU A 120 3.40 2.48 21.07
N GLU A 121 4.42 3.34 20.95
CA GLU A 121 5.35 3.69 22.04
C GLU A 121 4.64 4.30 23.24
N GLU A 122 3.78 5.30 23.04
CA GLU A 122 3.00 5.95 24.11
C GLU A 122 2.07 4.98 24.85
N ARG A 123 1.59 3.94 24.16
CA ARG A 123 0.75 2.89 24.74
C ARG A 123 1.54 1.72 25.31
N GLY A 124 2.87 1.73 25.24
CA GLY A 124 3.71 0.62 25.69
C GLY A 124 3.59 -0.66 24.86
N ILE A 125 3.01 -0.56 23.65
CA ILE A 125 2.79 -1.69 22.75
C ILE A 125 3.97 -1.79 21.77
N GLY A 126 4.63 -2.94 21.75
CA GLY A 126 5.82 -3.16 20.94
C GLY A 126 7.09 -2.55 21.56
N ARG A 127 8.22 -2.75 20.88
CA ARG A 127 9.57 -2.41 21.33
C ARG A 127 10.38 -1.92 20.12
N PRO A 128 11.55 -1.27 20.31
CA PRO A 128 12.39 -0.80 19.19
C PRO A 128 12.70 -1.86 18.14
N SER A 129 12.73 -3.14 18.54
CA SER A 129 12.94 -4.29 17.65
C SER A 129 11.69 -4.73 16.87
N THR A 130 10.49 -4.29 17.24
CA THR A 130 9.22 -4.78 16.69
C THR A 130 8.44 -3.73 15.89
N TYR A 131 8.65 -2.42 16.07
CA TYR A 131 7.86 -1.39 15.36
C TYR A 131 7.83 -1.58 13.83
N ALA A 132 9.00 -1.72 13.20
CA ALA A 132 9.09 -1.91 11.75
C ALA A 132 8.47 -3.25 11.29
N SER A 133 8.57 -4.30 12.11
CA SER A 133 8.04 -5.61 11.76
C SER A 133 6.52 -5.69 11.93
N ILE A 134 5.95 -5.02 12.95
CA ILE A 134 4.50 -4.85 13.13
C ILE A 134 3.90 -4.20 11.88
N ILE A 135 4.42 -3.02 11.49
CA ILE A 135 3.96 -2.29 10.31
C ILE A 135 4.13 -3.14 9.04
N GLY A 136 5.29 -3.80 8.88
CA GLY A 136 5.55 -4.69 7.76
C GLY A 136 4.53 -5.84 7.63
N VAL A 137 4.14 -6.46 8.75
CA VAL A 137 3.15 -7.55 8.79
C VAL A 137 1.75 -7.04 8.45
N LEU A 138 1.37 -5.84 8.92
CA LEU A 138 0.09 -5.22 8.59
C LEU A 138 -0.06 -5.03 7.07
N PHE A 139 1.01 -4.60 6.39
CA PHE A 139 1.04 -4.49 4.93
C PHE A 139 1.07 -5.85 4.23
N GLU A 140 1.93 -6.78 4.66
CA GLU A 140 2.07 -8.11 4.04
C GLU A 140 0.75 -8.89 4.06
N ARG A 141 -0.01 -8.76 5.15
CA ARG A 141 -1.30 -9.44 5.31
C ARG A 141 -2.47 -8.67 4.70
N GLY A 142 -2.25 -7.47 4.18
CA GLY A 142 -3.29 -6.65 3.55
C GLY A 142 -4.32 -6.10 4.54
N TYR A 143 -3.96 -5.96 5.82
CA TYR A 143 -4.82 -5.30 6.81
C TYR A 143 -4.81 -3.78 6.62
N VAL A 144 -3.66 -3.24 6.23
CA VAL A 144 -3.46 -1.82 6.00
C VAL A 144 -2.87 -1.64 4.61
N THR A 145 -3.24 -0.56 3.95
CA THR A 145 -2.68 -0.09 2.69
C THR A 145 -2.19 1.33 2.85
N LYS A 146 -1.28 1.77 1.98
CA LYS A 146 -0.70 3.12 2.03
C LYS A 146 -1.32 3.98 0.93
N ARG A 147 -1.82 5.16 1.29
CA ARG A 147 -2.30 6.19 0.35
C ARG A 147 -1.55 7.49 0.64
N GLY A 148 -0.57 7.79 -0.20
CA GLY A 148 0.42 8.82 0.11
C GLY A 148 1.26 8.40 1.33
N THR A 149 1.22 9.18 2.41
CA THR A 149 1.84 8.84 3.70
C THR A 149 0.87 8.20 4.70
N ALA A 150 -0.44 8.29 4.44
CA ALA A 150 -1.48 7.81 5.33
C ALA A 150 -1.69 6.30 5.24
N LEU A 151 -1.94 5.69 6.39
CA LEU A 151 -2.29 4.30 6.58
C LEU A 151 -3.82 4.15 6.54
N VAL A 152 -4.31 3.35 5.60
CA VAL A 152 -5.74 3.11 5.39
C VAL A 152 -6.05 1.65 5.69
N PRO A 153 -6.94 1.36 6.67
CA PRO A 153 -7.36 -0.01 6.94
C PRO A 153 -8.19 -0.57 5.78
N GLY A 154 -7.94 -1.83 5.43
CA GLY A 154 -8.78 -2.58 4.51
C GLY A 154 -9.99 -3.20 5.21
N TRP A 155 -11.02 -3.58 4.45
CA TRP A 155 -12.22 -4.24 4.98
C TRP A 155 -11.95 -5.56 5.72
N THR A 156 -10.89 -6.26 5.35
CA THR A 156 -10.43 -7.45 6.08
C THR A 156 -9.96 -7.10 7.50
N ALA A 157 -9.33 -5.93 7.71
CA ALA A 157 -8.95 -5.49 9.04
C ALA A 157 -10.19 -5.23 9.90
N PHE A 158 -11.21 -4.55 9.37
CA PHE A 158 -12.48 -4.35 10.07
C PHE A 158 -13.13 -5.68 10.47
N ALA A 159 -13.19 -6.64 9.56
CA ALA A 159 -13.73 -7.97 9.86
C ALA A 159 -12.96 -8.69 10.97
N VAL A 160 -11.63 -8.66 10.93
CA VAL A 160 -10.79 -9.30 11.95
C VAL A 160 -10.92 -8.58 13.29
N ILE A 161 -10.84 -7.25 13.32
CA ILE A 161 -10.94 -6.47 14.55
C ILE A 161 -12.33 -6.60 15.16
N ALA A 162 -13.41 -6.47 14.39
CA ALA A 162 -14.77 -6.64 14.91
C ALA A 162 -15.00 -8.04 15.51
N LEU A 163 -14.41 -9.08 14.90
CA LEU A 163 -14.44 -10.44 15.46
C LEU A 163 -13.67 -10.52 16.78
N LEU A 164 -12.46 -9.96 16.83
CA LEU A 164 -11.64 -9.98 18.04
C LEU A 164 -12.26 -9.15 19.16
N GLU A 165 -12.74 -7.95 18.89
CA GLU A 165 -13.40 -7.08 19.87
C GLU A 165 -14.68 -7.70 20.43
N ARG A 166 -15.45 -8.45 19.62
CA ARG A 166 -16.71 -9.05 20.06
C ARG A 166 -16.55 -10.35 20.85
N PHE A 167 -15.56 -11.17 20.50
CA PHE A 167 -15.42 -12.53 21.04
C PHE A 167 -14.16 -12.75 21.87
N TYR A 168 -13.17 -11.86 21.76
CA TYR A 168 -11.84 -11.97 22.35
C TYR A 168 -11.34 -10.62 22.89
N THR A 169 -12.24 -9.80 23.44
CA THR A 169 -12.00 -8.41 23.83
C THR A 169 -10.71 -8.26 24.65
N ASP A 170 -10.57 -9.07 25.71
CA ASP A 170 -9.43 -9.05 26.62
C ASP A 170 -8.07 -9.17 25.90
N PHE A 171 -8.00 -9.86 24.75
CA PHE A 171 -6.75 -10.08 24.00
C PHE A 171 -6.38 -8.95 23.05
N VAL A 172 -7.28 -8.00 22.79
CA VAL A 172 -7.04 -6.86 21.88
C VAL A 172 -7.11 -5.51 22.57
N GLU A 173 -7.36 -5.49 23.87
CA GLU A 173 -7.20 -4.28 24.67
C GLU A 173 -5.74 -3.82 24.70
N TYR A 174 -5.57 -2.50 24.67
CA TYR A 174 -4.25 -1.89 24.62
C TYR A 174 -3.44 -2.19 25.89
N ASP A 175 -4.08 -2.06 27.05
CA ASP A 175 -3.44 -2.28 28.35
C ASP A 175 -2.98 -3.73 28.50
N PHE A 176 -3.80 -4.70 28.09
CA PHE A 176 -3.40 -6.11 28.08
C PHE A 176 -2.12 -6.37 27.27
N THR A 177 -2.03 -5.77 26.08
CA THR A 177 -0.86 -5.95 25.22
C THR A 177 0.37 -5.27 25.80
N ALA A 178 0.21 -4.08 26.41
CA ALA A 178 1.28 -3.37 27.07
C ALA A 178 1.81 -4.14 28.29
N GLU A 179 0.91 -4.69 29.12
CA GLU A 179 1.25 -5.54 30.26
C GLU A 179 1.98 -6.80 29.84
N LEU A 180 1.56 -7.45 28.74
CA LEU A 180 2.26 -8.60 28.18
C LEU A 180 3.70 -8.27 27.84
N GLU A 181 3.95 -7.15 27.16
CA GLU A 181 5.31 -6.73 26.81
C GLU A 181 6.14 -6.41 28.07
N ASN A 182 5.54 -5.77 29.07
CA ASN A 182 6.21 -5.48 30.35
C ASN A 182 6.57 -6.76 31.12
N ASP A 183 5.72 -7.78 31.11
CA ASP A 183 6.01 -9.06 31.72
C ASP A 183 7.13 -9.82 31.00
N LEU A 184 7.20 -9.72 29.66
CA LEU A 184 8.34 -10.25 28.90
C LEU A 184 9.65 -9.54 29.27
N ASP A 185 9.62 -8.23 29.49
CA ASP A 185 10.79 -7.49 29.95
C ASP A 185 11.21 -7.94 31.36
N ARG A 186 10.26 -8.13 32.28
CA ARG A 186 10.50 -8.67 33.63
C ARG A 186 11.10 -10.07 33.60
N ILE A 187 10.66 -10.93 32.66
CA ILE A 187 11.27 -12.24 32.43
C ILE A 187 12.73 -12.08 31.96
N SER A 188 13.01 -11.12 31.08
CA SER A 188 14.35 -10.90 30.53
C SER A 188 15.39 -10.49 31.60
N VAL A 189 14.96 -9.75 32.64
CA VAL A 189 15.80 -9.34 33.78
C VAL A 189 15.76 -10.35 34.94
N GLY A 190 14.99 -11.42 34.83
CA GLY A 190 14.89 -12.50 35.83
C GLY A 190 13.97 -12.22 37.01
N GLU A 191 13.13 -11.18 36.95
CA GLU A 191 12.12 -10.87 37.97
C GLU A 191 10.90 -11.80 37.90
N LEU A 192 10.58 -12.30 36.71
CA LEU A 192 9.50 -13.26 36.47
C LEU A 192 10.04 -14.56 35.87
N LYS A 193 9.42 -15.68 36.23
CA LYS A 193 9.73 -16.99 35.66
C LYS A 193 8.86 -17.22 34.42
N GLY A 194 9.51 -17.39 33.26
CA GLY A 194 8.78 -17.57 31.99
C GLY A 194 7.86 -18.80 31.96
N THR A 195 8.19 -19.88 32.67
CA THR A 195 7.32 -21.07 32.77
C THR A 195 6.01 -20.77 33.49
N ASP A 196 6.10 -19.99 34.56
CA ASP A 196 4.97 -19.69 35.44
C ASP A 196 4.06 -18.69 34.72
N TYR A 197 4.66 -17.70 34.05
CA TYR A 197 3.96 -16.79 33.15
C TYR A 197 3.19 -17.55 32.05
N LEU A 198 3.84 -18.47 31.33
CA LEU A 198 3.18 -19.24 30.27
C LEU A 198 2.04 -20.12 30.80
N GLN A 199 2.18 -20.70 32.00
CA GLN A 199 1.10 -21.45 32.62
C GLN A 199 -0.11 -20.56 32.92
N HIS A 200 0.13 -19.40 33.54
CA HIS A 200 -0.92 -18.44 33.86
C HIS A 200 -1.60 -17.88 32.61
N TRP A 201 -0.82 -17.48 31.60
CA TRP A 201 -1.36 -16.95 30.35
C TRP A 201 -2.19 -17.99 29.57
N TYR A 202 -1.71 -19.24 29.50
CA TYR A 202 -2.37 -20.27 28.72
C TYR A 202 -3.59 -20.89 29.42
N PHE A 203 -3.47 -21.21 30.71
CA PHE A 203 -4.53 -21.88 31.48
C PHE A 203 -5.43 -20.94 32.29
N GLY A 204 -4.95 -19.73 32.57
CA GLY A 204 -5.63 -18.73 33.40
C GLY A 204 -5.20 -18.79 34.86
N THR A 205 -5.57 -17.75 35.62
CA THR A 205 -5.24 -17.59 37.05
C THR A 205 -6.47 -17.74 37.96
N GLY A 206 -7.62 -18.14 37.41
CA GLY A 206 -8.89 -18.20 38.12
C GLY A 206 -9.65 -16.86 38.14
N GLU A 207 -8.93 -15.74 38.10
CA GLU A 207 -9.50 -14.39 37.90
C GLU A 207 -9.68 -14.06 36.42
N HIS A 208 -8.74 -14.49 35.57
CA HIS A 208 -8.80 -14.36 34.12
C HIS A 208 -8.82 -15.72 33.43
N ALA A 209 -9.65 -15.84 32.39
CA ALA A 209 -9.68 -17.04 31.56
C ALA A 209 -8.40 -17.11 30.71
N GLY A 210 -7.67 -18.23 30.80
CA GLY A 210 -6.53 -18.46 29.93
C GLY A 210 -6.94 -18.72 28.48
N LEU A 211 -6.00 -18.54 27.55
CA LEU A 211 -6.23 -18.70 26.11
C LEU A 211 -6.90 -20.04 25.73
N VAL A 212 -6.57 -21.12 26.44
CA VAL A 212 -7.12 -22.45 26.14
C VAL A 212 -8.63 -22.51 26.33
N ASN A 213 -9.19 -21.70 27.24
CA ASN A 213 -10.60 -21.71 27.58
C ASN A 213 -11.41 -20.72 26.73
N THR A 214 -10.76 -19.72 26.13
CA THR A 214 -11.43 -18.68 25.32
C THR A 214 -11.62 -19.11 23.86
N CYS A 215 -10.77 -20.00 23.32
CA CYS A 215 -10.83 -20.45 21.92
C CYS A 215 -11.66 -21.72 21.67
N VAL A 216 -12.37 -22.24 22.68
CA VAL A 216 -13.09 -23.52 22.57
C VAL A 216 -14.38 -23.35 21.77
N ASP A 217 -14.58 -24.24 20.80
CA ASP A 217 -15.81 -24.34 19.98
C ASP A 217 -16.30 -23.04 19.32
N TRP A 218 -15.37 -22.18 18.91
CA TRP A 218 -15.67 -20.89 18.26
C TRP A 218 -16.60 -21.03 17.03
N LYS A 219 -16.62 -22.19 16.38
CA LYS A 219 -17.51 -22.46 15.23
C LYS A 219 -18.97 -22.62 15.61
N ALA A 220 -19.25 -23.01 16.86
CA ALA A 220 -20.62 -23.09 17.37
C ALA A 220 -21.15 -21.72 17.80
N THR A 221 -20.25 -20.77 18.11
CA THR A 221 -20.61 -19.46 18.71
C THR A 221 -20.48 -18.28 17.74
N ILE A 222 -19.65 -18.39 16.70
CA ILE A 222 -19.37 -17.28 15.78
C ILE A 222 -20.03 -17.52 14.42
N ASP A 223 -21.03 -16.70 14.09
CA ASP A 223 -21.52 -16.57 12.72
C ASP A 223 -20.53 -15.75 11.88
N ALA A 224 -19.78 -16.45 11.01
CA ALA A 224 -18.81 -15.82 10.12
C ALA A 224 -19.45 -14.83 9.14
N ARG A 225 -20.71 -15.02 8.74
CA ARG A 225 -21.40 -14.10 7.85
C ARG A 225 -21.75 -12.81 8.59
N GLU A 226 -22.27 -12.93 9.81
CA GLU A 226 -22.58 -11.78 10.66
C GLU A 226 -21.33 -10.97 11.00
N ALA A 227 -20.25 -11.63 11.44
CA ALA A 227 -18.99 -10.97 11.79
C ALA A 227 -18.31 -10.23 10.61
N ASN A 228 -18.62 -10.62 9.37
CA ASN A 228 -18.12 -9.98 8.15
C ASN A 228 -19.15 -9.00 7.54
N SER A 229 -20.21 -8.63 8.23
CA SER A 229 -21.28 -7.76 7.72
C SER A 229 -21.31 -6.40 8.41
N PHE A 230 -21.18 -5.33 7.62
CA PHE A 230 -21.20 -3.94 8.09
C PHE A 230 -22.38 -3.20 7.44
N PRO A 231 -23.48 -2.95 8.16
CA PRO A 231 -24.65 -2.28 7.60
C PRO A 231 -24.37 -0.79 7.35
N LEU A 232 -24.74 -0.28 6.17
CA LEU A 232 -24.67 1.15 5.83
C LEU A 232 -26.03 1.85 5.89
N GLY A 233 -27.13 1.10 5.88
CA GLY A 233 -28.50 1.62 5.78
C GLY A 233 -29.20 1.17 4.50
N ASP A 234 -30.52 1.38 4.42
CA ASP A 234 -31.37 1.06 3.25
C ASP A 234 -31.23 -0.37 2.70
N GLY A 235 -30.98 -1.36 3.58
CA GLY A 235 -30.76 -2.74 3.16
C GLY A 235 -29.43 -2.97 2.43
N ILE A 236 -28.48 -2.03 2.51
CA ILE A 236 -27.12 -2.14 1.98
C ILE A 236 -26.17 -2.58 3.10
N VAL A 237 -25.42 -3.65 2.84
CA VAL A 237 -24.44 -4.22 3.77
C VAL A 237 -23.11 -4.40 3.06
N VAL A 238 -22.03 -3.84 3.60
CA VAL A 238 -20.66 -4.11 3.12
C VAL A 238 -20.20 -5.43 3.69
N ARG A 239 -19.53 -6.24 2.87
CA ARG A 239 -18.90 -7.48 3.28
C ARG A 239 -17.51 -7.66 2.74
N SER A 240 -16.65 -8.27 3.55
CA SER A 240 -15.33 -8.72 3.11
C SER A 240 -15.42 -10.16 2.58
N GLY A 241 -15.22 -10.34 1.28
CA GLY A 241 -15.25 -11.64 0.61
C GLY A 241 -13.86 -12.12 0.18
N LYS A 242 -13.79 -13.36 -0.32
CA LYS A 242 -12.56 -13.96 -0.86
C LYS A 242 -11.93 -13.14 -2.01
N PHE A 243 -12.76 -12.39 -2.74
CA PHE A 243 -12.35 -11.61 -3.90
C PHE A 243 -12.26 -10.11 -3.63
N GLY A 244 -12.35 -9.70 -2.36
CA GLY A 244 -12.39 -8.30 -1.96
C GLY A 244 -13.73 -7.89 -1.35
N PRO A 245 -13.85 -6.60 -0.97
CA PRO A 245 -15.08 -6.03 -0.43
C PRO A 245 -16.18 -5.93 -1.50
N TYR A 246 -17.43 -6.18 -1.09
CA TYR A 246 -18.61 -5.99 -1.93
C TYR A 246 -19.80 -5.53 -1.08
N LEU A 247 -20.73 -4.83 -1.71
CA LEU A 247 -22.04 -4.46 -1.18
C LEU A 247 -23.02 -5.59 -1.48
N GLU A 248 -23.70 -6.10 -0.46
CA GLU A 248 -24.93 -6.90 -0.61
C GLU A 248 -26.11 -5.94 -0.42
N ILE A 249 -26.91 -5.76 -1.46
CA ILE A 249 -28.03 -4.83 -1.52
C ILE A 249 -29.32 -5.63 -1.59
N GLN A 250 -30.24 -5.37 -0.67
CA GLN A 250 -31.58 -5.95 -0.69
C GLN A 250 -32.44 -5.21 -1.74
N THR A 251 -32.88 -5.91 -2.79
CA THR A 251 -33.71 -5.33 -3.87
C THR A 251 -35.19 -5.73 -3.81
N GLY A 252 -35.53 -6.74 -3.00
CA GLY A 252 -36.90 -7.22 -2.77
C GLY A 252 -37.03 -8.00 -1.47
N VAL A 253 -38.10 -8.77 -1.29
CA VAL A 253 -38.31 -9.57 -0.06
C VAL A 253 -37.24 -10.66 0.09
N ASP A 254 -36.79 -11.28 -1.01
CA ASP A 254 -35.75 -12.32 -1.02
C ASP A 254 -34.65 -12.11 -2.10
N GLU A 255 -34.72 -11.03 -2.88
CA GLU A 255 -33.73 -10.73 -3.91
C GLU A 255 -32.58 -9.88 -3.38
N LYS A 256 -31.36 -10.29 -3.74
CA LYS A 256 -30.12 -9.64 -3.33
C LYS A 256 -29.25 -9.40 -4.55
N ARG A 257 -28.75 -8.18 -4.67
CA ARG A 257 -27.75 -7.79 -5.68
C ARG A 257 -26.42 -7.55 -5.00
N ASN A 258 -25.35 -8.14 -5.55
CA ASN A 258 -23.99 -7.93 -5.06
C ASN A 258 -23.25 -6.99 -6.00
N VAL A 259 -22.66 -5.92 -5.45
CA VAL A 259 -21.86 -4.95 -6.20
C VAL A 259 -20.47 -4.88 -5.59
N SER A 260 -19.42 -5.12 -6.39
CA SER A 260 -18.04 -5.01 -5.89
C SER A 260 -17.70 -3.58 -5.50
N VAL A 261 -17.00 -3.41 -4.37
CA VAL A 261 -16.47 -2.10 -3.98
C VAL A 261 -15.18 -1.85 -4.78
N PRO A 262 -15.03 -0.68 -5.44
CA PRO A 262 -13.84 -0.36 -6.21
C PRO A 262 -12.54 -0.42 -5.40
N ASP A 263 -11.46 -0.83 -6.05
CA ASP A 263 -10.13 -0.81 -5.44
C ASP A 263 -9.69 0.63 -5.13
N GLY A 264 -9.08 0.85 -3.96
CA GLY A 264 -8.59 2.15 -3.53
C GLY A 264 -9.62 3.05 -2.85
N LEU A 265 -10.91 2.70 -2.87
CA LEU A 265 -11.93 3.40 -2.09
C LEU A 265 -11.73 3.13 -0.60
N ALA A 266 -11.46 4.19 0.18
CA ALA A 266 -11.24 4.05 1.61
C ALA A 266 -12.56 3.78 2.34
N PRO A 267 -12.55 3.08 3.50
CA PRO A 267 -13.77 2.77 4.24
C PRO A 267 -14.61 3.99 4.65
N ASP A 268 -13.98 5.12 4.97
CA ASP A 268 -14.66 6.39 5.29
C ASP A 268 -15.24 7.11 4.07
N GLU A 269 -14.74 6.81 2.87
CA GLU A 269 -15.27 7.34 1.60
C GLU A 269 -16.47 6.50 1.10
N LEU A 270 -16.65 5.28 1.59
CA LEU A 270 -17.82 4.44 1.29
C LEU A 270 -19.03 4.85 2.15
N THR A 271 -19.53 6.06 1.89
CA THR A 271 -20.73 6.59 2.51
C THR A 271 -21.99 5.88 2.00
N LEU A 272 -23.12 6.03 2.69
CA LEU A 272 -24.41 5.53 2.21
C LEU A 272 -24.77 6.13 0.83
N GLU A 273 -24.43 7.39 0.60
CA GLU A 273 -24.62 8.04 -0.71
C GLU A 273 -23.77 7.36 -1.80
N LYS A 274 -22.48 7.12 -1.52
CA LYS A 274 -21.61 6.41 -2.47
C LYS A 274 -22.09 4.98 -2.72
N ALA A 275 -22.61 4.32 -1.68
CA ALA A 275 -23.17 2.98 -1.81
C ALA A 275 -24.47 2.96 -2.65
N ARG A 276 -25.31 4.01 -2.55
CA ARG A 276 -26.48 4.20 -3.44
C ARG A 276 -26.06 4.45 -4.88
N GLU A 277 -25.02 5.26 -5.11
CA GLU A 277 -24.45 5.46 -6.44
C GLU A 277 -23.97 4.12 -7.06
N LEU A 278 -23.24 3.31 -6.28
CA LEU A 278 -22.79 1.99 -6.72
C LEU A 278 -23.96 1.01 -6.95
N ARG A 279 -25.04 1.11 -6.17
CA ARG A 279 -26.27 0.36 -6.40
C ARG A 279 -26.95 0.79 -7.70
N ASP A 280 -27.06 2.07 -7.96
CA ASP A 280 -27.82 2.55 -9.12
C ASP A 280 -26.99 2.49 -10.41
N ALA A 281 -25.67 2.24 -10.30
CA ALA A 281 -24.79 1.97 -11.42
C ALA A 281 -25.24 0.71 -12.20
N PRO A 282 -25.21 0.76 -13.55
CA PRO A 282 -25.47 -0.40 -14.40
C PRO A 282 -24.59 -1.57 -14.01
N GLU A 283 -25.15 -2.78 -13.97
CA GLU A 283 -24.34 -3.95 -13.65
C GLU A 283 -23.28 -4.18 -14.74
N PRO A 284 -21.99 -4.26 -14.40
CA PRO A 284 -20.96 -4.56 -15.38
C PRO A 284 -21.22 -5.92 -16.05
N GLY A 285 -21.73 -5.87 -17.28
CA GLY A 285 -22.07 -7.02 -18.11
C GLY A 285 -23.55 -7.10 -18.45
N SER A 286 -24.35 -6.12 -18.02
CA SER A 286 -25.79 -6.05 -18.25
C SER A 286 -26.19 -5.60 -19.65
N ARG A 287 -25.23 -5.20 -20.50
CA ARG A 287 -25.48 -4.89 -21.90
C ARG A 287 -24.49 -5.59 -22.81
N ALA A 288 -25.01 -6.06 -23.93
CA ALA A 288 -24.22 -6.44 -25.08
C ALA A 288 -23.55 -5.20 -25.68
N ILE A 289 -22.22 -5.21 -25.79
CA ILE A 289 -21.48 -4.15 -26.50
C ILE A 289 -21.48 -4.41 -28.01
N GLY A 290 -21.51 -5.68 -28.40
CA GLY A 290 -21.67 -6.10 -29.77
C GLY A 290 -21.87 -7.61 -29.86
N VAL A 291 -22.32 -8.06 -31.02
CA VAL A 291 -22.57 -9.47 -31.35
C VAL A 291 -21.65 -9.89 -32.51
N SER A 292 -21.11 -11.10 -32.44
CA SER A 292 -20.22 -11.60 -33.49
C SER A 292 -20.99 -11.80 -34.79
N ALA A 293 -20.32 -11.62 -35.94
CA ALA A 293 -20.95 -11.76 -37.26
C ALA A 293 -21.55 -13.16 -37.54
N ASP A 294 -21.04 -14.19 -36.87
CA ASP A 294 -21.57 -15.56 -36.93
C ASP A 294 -22.72 -15.81 -35.93
N GLY A 295 -23.07 -14.83 -35.09
CA GLY A 295 -24.16 -14.91 -34.12
C GLY A 295 -23.92 -15.94 -33.02
N THR A 296 -22.66 -16.27 -32.71
CA THR A 296 -22.33 -17.26 -31.67
C THR A 296 -21.93 -16.63 -30.35
N SER A 297 -21.37 -15.43 -30.37
CA SER A 297 -20.72 -14.79 -29.24
C SER A 297 -21.09 -13.31 -29.11
N MET A 298 -20.99 -12.78 -27.90
CA MET A 298 -21.20 -11.37 -27.59
C MET A 298 -20.08 -10.83 -26.73
N ILE A 299 -19.83 -9.52 -26.83
CA ILE A 299 -18.87 -8.82 -25.98
C ILE A 299 -19.61 -8.17 -24.82
N THR A 300 -19.16 -8.43 -23.60
CA THR A 300 -19.65 -7.77 -22.37
C THR A 300 -18.48 -7.14 -21.62
N ALA A 301 -18.71 -5.98 -20.99
CA ALA A 301 -17.75 -5.37 -20.08
C ALA A 301 -18.14 -5.71 -18.64
N ARG A 302 -17.23 -6.31 -17.88
CA ARG A 302 -17.44 -6.77 -16.51
C ARG A 302 -16.44 -6.07 -15.57
N VAL A 303 -16.68 -6.14 -14.27
CA VAL A 303 -15.74 -5.68 -13.24
C VAL A 303 -15.21 -6.87 -12.49
N GLY A 304 -13.89 -6.99 -12.44
CA GLY A 304 -13.18 -8.02 -11.68
C GLY A 304 -12.29 -7.41 -10.60
N ARG A 305 -11.65 -8.28 -9.81
CA ARG A 305 -10.71 -7.91 -8.73
C ARG A 305 -9.47 -7.08 -9.13
N PHE A 306 -9.30 -6.80 -10.41
CA PHE A 306 -8.14 -6.10 -10.96
C PHE A 306 -8.57 -4.92 -11.85
N GLY A 307 -9.84 -4.51 -11.76
CA GLY A 307 -10.46 -3.50 -12.62
C GLY A 307 -11.46 -4.07 -13.62
N GLY A 308 -11.98 -3.16 -14.45
CA GLY A 308 -12.87 -3.48 -15.55
C GLY A 308 -12.19 -4.34 -16.61
N TYR A 309 -12.93 -5.26 -17.24
CA TYR A 309 -12.44 -6.08 -18.33
C TYR A 309 -13.56 -6.42 -19.30
N ILE A 310 -13.23 -6.58 -20.57
CA ILE A 310 -14.15 -7.08 -21.58
C ILE A 310 -13.96 -8.57 -21.77
N GLN A 311 -15.05 -9.26 -22.03
CA GLN A 311 -15.08 -10.70 -22.24
C GLN A 311 -15.99 -11.05 -23.41
N GLU A 312 -15.47 -11.90 -24.29
CA GLU A 312 -16.25 -12.57 -25.33
C GLU A 312 -16.85 -13.84 -24.73
N SER A 313 -18.17 -13.92 -24.67
CA SER A 313 -18.92 -15.07 -24.15
C SER A 313 -19.99 -15.52 -25.14
N PRO A 314 -20.50 -16.77 -25.05
CA PRO A 314 -21.68 -17.16 -25.79
C PRO A 314 -22.82 -16.15 -25.60
N ILE A 315 -23.65 -15.97 -26.63
CA ILE A 315 -24.80 -15.08 -26.56
C ILE A 315 -25.70 -15.46 -25.39
N ASP A 316 -26.08 -14.46 -24.61
CA ASP A 316 -27.08 -14.54 -23.57
C ASP A 316 -28.33 -13.74 -24.01
N PRO A 317 -29.45 -14.41 -24.30
CA PRO A 317 -30.69 -13.76 -24.75
C PRO A 317 -31.28 -12.76 -23.74
N GLU A 318 -30.93 -12.84 -22.46
CA GLU A 318 -31.50 -11.96 -21.42
C GLU A 318 -30.94 -10.53 -21.46
N ILE A 319 -29.79 -10.34 -22.09
CA ILE A 319 -29.06 -9.05 -22.13
C ILE A 319 -28.92 -8.49 -23.55
N LEU A 320 -29.64 -9.06 -24.52
CA LEU A 320 -29.78 -8.54 -25.88
C LEU A 320 -30.94 -7.54 -25.97
N GLU A 321 -30.65 -6.35 -26.49
CA GLU A 321 -31.59 -5.29 -26.85
C GLU A 321 -32.02 -5.38 -28.33
N GLY A 322 -31.33 -6.18 -29.16
CA GLY A 322 -31.72 -6.51 -30.53
C GLY A 322 -31.28 -5.50 -31.60
N ASN A 323 -30.47 -4.51 -31.23
CA ASN A 323 -29.88 -3.49 -32.12
C ASN A 323 -28.35 -3.44 -32.02
N GLU A 324 -27.72 -4.47 -31.46
CA GLU A 324 -26.30 -4.48 -31.17
C GLU A 324 -25.47 -4.37 -32.45
N PRO A 325 -24.37 -3.60 -32.42
CA PRO A 325 -23.45 -3.54 -33.54
C PRO A 325 -22.75 -4.89 -33.72
N VAL A 326 -22.59 -5.28 -34.98
CA VAL A 326 -21.94 -6.54 -35.36
C VAL A 326 -20.42 -6.35 -35.41
N TYR A 327 -19.66 -7.29 -34.85
CA TYR A 327 -18.20 -7.29 -34.91
C TYR A 327 -17.63 -8.54 -35.57
N THR A 328 -16.37 -8.43 -36.00
CA THR A 328 -15.56 -9.57 -36.46
C THR A 328 -14.22 -9.49 -35.76
N LEU A 329 -13.88 -10.56 -35.03
CA LEU A 329 -12.57 -10.71 -34.38
C LEU A 329 -11.81 -11.88 -35.02
N PRO A 330 -10.46 -11.86 -35.00
CA PRO A 330 -9.67 -12.99 -35.47
C PRO A 330 -9.89 -14.22 -34.59
N GLU A 331 -9.75 -15.42 -35.17
CA GLU A 331 -9.92 -16.70 -34.47
C GLU A 331 -9.10 -16.75 -33.17
N TYR A 332 -9.78 -17.05 -32.07
CA TYR A 332 -9.15 -17.18 -30.76
C TYR A 332 -9.02 -18.66 -30.38
N THR A 333 -7.78 -19.11 -30.13
CA THR A 333 -7.50 -20.46 -29.64
C THR A 333 -7.34 -20.43 -28.10
N PRO A 334 -8.35 -20.92 -27.33
CA PRO A 334 -8.30 -20.83 -25.88
C PRO A 334 -7.19 -21.73 -25.32
N ARG A 335 -6.43 -21.20 -24.34
CA ARG A 335 -5.45 -22.01 -23.60
C ARG A 335 -6.16 -23.12 -22.83
N LYS A 336 -6.03 -24.36 -23.30
CA LYS A 336 -6.57 -25.55 -22.63
C LYS A 336 -5.74 -25.89 -21.39
N ILE A 337 -6.38 -25.87 -20.22
CA ILE A 337 -5.83 -26.40 -18.98
C ILE A 337 -6.52 -27.73 -18.72
N LYS A 338 -5.75 -28.81 -18.52
CA LYS A 338 -6.29 -30.15 -18.29
C LYS A 338 -7.29 -30.15 -17.12
N GLY A 339 -8.54 -30.51 -17.39
CA GLY A 339 -9.63 -30.57 -16.39
C GLY A 339 -10.39 -29.28 -16.13
N LYS A 340 -10.29 -28.26 -17.00
CA LYS A 340 -11.09 -27.03 -16.95
C LYS A 340 -11.62 -26.65 -18.33
N ASP A 341 -12.77 -25.98 -18.36
CA ASP A 341 -13.35 -25.42 -19.57
C ASP A 341 -12.40 -24.42 -20.25
N PRO A 342 -12.43 -24.32 -21.59
CA PRO A 342 -11.64 -23.34 -22.33
C PRO A 342 -11.96 -21.93 -21.84
N LYS A 343 -10.93 -21.17 -21.47
CA LYS A 343 -11.12 -19.80 -20.98
C LYS A 343 -11.57 -18.90 -22.13
N PRO A 344 -12.60 -18.05 -21.91
CA PRO A 344 -13.05 -17.09 -22.91
C PRO A 344 -11.94 -16.08 -23.25
N ARG A 345 -12.08 -15.41 -24.39
CA ARG A 345 -11.21 -14.29 -24.75
C ARG A 345 -11.55 -13.12 -23.82
N THR A 346 -10.52 -12.53 -23.22
CA THR A 346 -10.66 -11.41 -22.27
C THR A 346 -9.60 -10.37 -22.53
N ALA A 347 -9.95 -9.09 -22.37
CA ALA A 347 -8.98 -8.00 -22.32
C ALA A 347 -9.31 -7.05 -21.17
N SER A 348 -8.30 -6.53 -20.48
CA SER A 348 -8.51 -5.56 -19.40
C SER A 348 -8.89 -4.19 -19.99
N LEU A 349 -9.89 -3.54 -19.40
CA LEU A 349 -10.13 -2.12 -19.64
C LEU A 349 -9.00 -1.30 -19.03
N PHE A 350 -8.83 -0.09 -19.51
CA PHE A 350 -7.88 0.84 -18.95
C PHE A 350 -8.40 1.46 -17.66
N SER A 351 -7.51 2.09 -16.88
CA SER A 351 -7.85 2.64 -15.56
C SER A 351 -8.83 3.81 -15.66
N THR A 352 -8.81 4.53 -16.78
CA THR A 352 -9.69 5.66 -17.07
C THR A 352 -11.02 5.27 -17.71
N MET A 353 -11.19 4.02 -18.14
CA MET A 353 -12.36 3.57 -18.88
C MET A 353 -13.48 3.11 -17.95
N ASP A 354 -14.70 3.58 -18.23
CA ASP A 354 -15.91 3.11 -17.56
C ASP A 354 -16.45 1.84 -18.27
N PRO A 355 -16.56 0.70 -17.57
CA PRO A 355 -17.17 -0.53 -18.11
C PRO A 355 -18.59 -0.33 -18.66
N SER A 356 -19.36 0.61 -18.12
CA SER A 356 -20.73 0.87 -18.56
C SER A 356 -20.78 1.64 -19.90
N ALA A 357 -19.77 2.47 -20.18
CA ALA A 357 -19.76 3.39 -21.31
C ALA A 357 -18.85 2.96 -22.48
N VAL A 358 -18.10 1.85 -22.35
CA VAL A 358 -17.16 1.42 -23.40
C VAL A 358 -17.87 1.05 -24.72
N ASP A 359 -17.34 1.56 -25.83
CA ASP A 359 -17.87 1.29 -27.17
C ASP A 359 -17.25 0.03 -27.82
N LEU A 360 -17.87 -0.43 -28.91
CA LEU A 360 -17.42 -1.62 -29.63
C LEU A 360 -16.04 -1.45 -30.27
N GLU A 361 -15.75 -0.27 -30.83
CA GLU A 361 -14.49 0.01 -31.52
C GLU A 361 -13.30 -0.11 -30.56
N THR A 362 -13.45 0.43 -29.35
CA THR A 362 -12.47 0.32 -28.27
C THR A 362 -12.32 -1.11 -27.80
N CYS A 363 -13.42 -1.88 -27.70
CA CYS A 363 -13.35 -3.29 -27.33
C CYS A 363 -12.53 -4.11 -28.33
N ILE A 364 -12.74 -3.89 -29.63
CA ILE A 364 -11.98 -4.58 -30.68
C ILE A 364 -10.48 -4.27 -30.54
N ARG A 365 -10.12 -2.98 -30.39
CA ARG A 365 -8.73 -2.56 -30.17
C ARG A 365 -8.09 -3.20 -28.93
N LEU A 366 -8.83 -3.33 -27.84
CA LEU A 366 -8.33 -3.97 -26.61
C LEU A 366 -8.10 -5.49 -26.79
N PHE A 367 -8.95 -6.16 -27.58
CA PHE A 367 -8.78 -7.58 -27.89
C PHE A 367 -7.58 -7.90 -28.78
N GLU A 368 -7.02 -6.90 -29.46
CA GLU A 368 -5.80 -7.04 -30.27
C GLU A 368 -4.52 -6.95 -29.42
N LEU A 369 -4.63 -6.59 -28.14
CA LEU A 369 -3.49 -6.60 -27.23
C LEU A 369 -3.10 -8.02 -26.81
N PRO A 370 -1.80 -8.38 -26.76
CA PRO A 370 -0.63 -7.51 -26.99
C PRO A 370 -0.37 -7.16 -28.47
N ARG A 371 -0.22 -5.87 -28.78
CA ARG A 371 0.08 -5.37 -30.13
C ARG A 371 1.57 -5.50 -30.42
N ILE A 372 1.95 -6.13 -31.52
CA ILE A 372 3.35 -6.17 -31.97
C ILE A 372 3.68 -4.82 -32.62
N VAL A 373 4.59 -4.06 -32.01
CA VAL A 373 5.05 -2.76 -32.52
C VAL A 373 6.08 -2.93 -33.64
N GLY A 374 6.91 -3.97 -33.53
CA GLY A 374 7.92 -4.35 -34.52
C GLY A 374 8.96 -5.30 -33.94
N THR A 375 9.99 -5.62 -34.72
CA THR A 375 11.14 -6.41 -34.28
C THR A 375 12.34 -5.50 -34.07
N ASP A 376 13.03 -5.66 -32.95
CA ASP A 376 14.25 -4.94 -32.66
C ASP A 376 15.37 -5.35 -33.63
N PRO A 377 15.97 -4.42 -34.40
CA PRO A 377 17.03 -4.74 -35.37
C PRO A 377 18.29 -5.35 -34.75
N GLU A 378 18.60 -5.04 -33.48
CA GLU A 378 19.81 -5.54 -32.82
C GLU A 378 19.63 -6.93 -32.20
N THR A 379 18.44 -7.20 -31.65
CA THR A 379 18.20 -8.43 -30.87
C THR A 379 17.27 -9.42 -31.55
N GLU A 380 16.69 -9.04 -32.71
CA GLU A 380 15.67 -9.78 -33.47
C GLU A 380 14.42 -10.18 -32.65
N LYS A 381 14.25 -9.60 -31.46
CA LYS A 381 13.13 -9.92 -30.56
C LYS A 381 11.93 -9.03 -30.89
N PRO A 382 10.70 -9.58 -30.85
CA PRO A 382 9.50 -8.78 -31.00
C PRO A 382 9.32 -7.84 -29.81
N ILE A 383 8.97 -6.59 -30.12
CA ILE A 383 8.55 -5.58 -29.15
C ILE A 383 7.02 -5.57 -29.17
N THR A 384 6.41 -5.78 -28.00
CA THR A 384 4.95 -5.78 -27.84
C THR A 384 4.49 -4.69 -26.88
N ALA A 385 3.45 -3.95 -27.25
CA ALA A 385 2.73 -3.02 -26.38
C ALA A 385 1.56 -3.74 -25.69
N GLN A 386 1.45 -3.56 -24.38
CA GLN A 386 0.42 -4.21 -23.56
C GLN A 386 0.06 -3.37 -22.33
N ASN A 387 -1.13 -3.59 -21.79
CA ASN A 387 -1.58 -2.95 -20.55
C ASN A 387 -1.38 -3.88 -19.34
N GLY A 388 -0.95 -3.33 -18.21
CA GLY A 388 -0.72 -4.07 -16.96
C GLY A 388 -1.36 -3.40 -15.74
N PRO A 389 -1.17 -3.99 -14.54
CA PRO A 389 -1.74 -3.44 -13.30
C PRO A 389 -1.16 -2.06 -12.91
N TYR A 390 0.00 -1.71 -13.47
CA TYR A 390 0.66 -0.42 -13.26
C TYR A 390 0.58 0.50 -14.48
N GLY A 391 -0.35 0.21 -15.41
CA GLY A 391 -0.56 0.99 -16.61
C GLY A 391 0.13 0.44 -17.87
N PRO A 392 0.19 1.25 -18.94
CA PRO A 392 0.64 0.86 -20.27
C PRO A 392 2.16 0.65 -20.33
N TYR A 393 2.62 -0.39 -21.02
CA TYR A 393 4.06 -0.66 -21.16
C TYR A 393 4.43 -1.41 -22.44
N LEU A 394 5.68 -1.21 -22.86
CA LEU A 394 6.38 -1.97 -23.89
C LEU A 394 7.13 -3.13 -23.26
N LYS A 395 7.20 -4.25 -23.97
CA LYS A 395 7.98 -5.43 -23.58
C LYS A 395 8.83 -5.92 -24.75
N LYS A 396 10.13 -6.08 -24.50
CA LYS A 396 11.13 -6.66 -25.40
C LYS A 396 11.79 -7.87 -24.72
N GLY A 397 11.26 -9.07 -24.96
CA GLY A 397 11.71 -10.29 -24.28
C GLY A 397 11.48 -10.22 -22.75
N THR A 398 12.56 -10.07 -21.97
CA THR A 398 12.51 -9.86 -20.52
C THR A 398 12.59 -8.40 -20.11
N ASP A 399 12.89 -7.49 -21.05
CA ASP A 399 12.97 -6.06 -20.78
C ASP A 399 11.60 -5.40 -20.95
N SER A 400 11.33 -4.35 -20.17
CA SER A 400 10.08 -3.60 -20.21
C SER A 400 10.29 -2.11 -19.96
N ARG A 401 9.46 -1.26 -20.56
CA ARG A 401 9.44 0.21 -20.38
C ARG A 401 7.99 0.67 -20.24
N SER A 402 7.71 1.49 -19.23
CA SER A 402 6.39 2.11 -19.08
C SER A 402 6.15 3.14 -20.18
N LEU A 403 4.91 3.31 -20.57
CA LEU A 403 4.45 4.39 -21.44
C LEU A 403 3.77 5.47 -20.60
N GLU A 404 3.75 6.71 -21.10
CA GLU A 404 3.23 7.86 -20.34
C GLU A 404 1.70 7.85 -20.21
N ASN A 405 1.01 7.37 -21.25
CA ASN A 405 -0.45 7.36 -21.29
C ASN A 405 -0.98 6.14 -22.04
N GLU A 406 -2.27 5.87 -21.82
CA GLU A 406 -2.94 4.67 -22.31
C GLU A 406 -3.08 4.66 -23.85
N GLN A 407 -3.24 5.84 -24.45
CA GLN A 407 -3.33 6.02 -25.90
C GLN A 407 -2.03 5.63 -26.62
N ALA A 408 -0.88 5.84 -25.98
CA ALA A 408 0.42 5.48 -26.52
C ALA A 408 0.57 3.98 -26.81
N ILE A 409 -0.22 3.09 -26.21
CA ILE A 409 -0.23 1.65 -26.57
C ILE A 409 -0.54 1.45 -28.07
N PHE A 410 -1.47 2.25 -28.60
CA PHE A 410 -1.97 2.10 -29.97
C PHE A 410 -1.17 2.91 -30.99
N ASP A 411 -0.50 3.98 -30.55
CA ASP A 411 0.15 4.93 -31.45
C ASP A 411 1.67 4.81 -31.46
N VAL A 412 2.27 4.16 -30.44
CA VAL A 412 3.73 4.01 -30.34
C VAL A 412 4.31 3.33 -31.58
N THR A 413 5.36 3.95 -32.12
CA THR A 413 6.09 3.47 -33.30
C THR A 413 7.33 2.66 -32.89
N LEU A 414 7.89 1.90 -33.83
CA LEU A 414 9.13 1.15 -33.59
C LEU A 414 10.30 2.08 -33.20
N GLU A 415 10.41 3.23 -33.84
CA GLU A 415 11.47 4.22 -33.55
C GLU A 415 11.38 4.74 -32.12
N GLN A 416 10.19 5.18 -31.69
CA GLN A 416 9.94 5.62 -30.31
C GLN A 416 10.15 4.51 -29.28
N ALA A 417 9.75 3.27 -29.61
CA ALA A 417 9.99 2.13 -28.75
C ALA A 417 11.49 1.87 -28.56
N LEU A 418 12.28 1.93 -29.64
CA LEU A 418 13.73 1.77 -29.59
C LEU A 418 14.40 2.89 -28.79
N GLU A 419 13.95 4.13 -28.93
CA GLU A 419 14.43 5.26 -28.13
C GLU A 419 14.18 5.04 -26.63
N LEU A 420 12.96 4.61 -26.26
CA LEU A 420 12.62 4.28 -24.87
C LEU A 420 13.46 3.11 -24.31
N PHE A 421 13.80 2.13 -25.14
CA PHE A 421 14.68 1.03 -24.74
C PHE A 421 16.15 1.45 -24.64
N ALA A 422 16.60 2.42 -25.45
CA ALA A 422 17.94 2.99 -25.38
C ALA A 422 18.16 3.85 -24.14
N GLN A 423 17.09 4.47 -23.62
CA GLN A 423 17.14 5.18 -22.34
C GLN A 423 17.52 4.23 -21.19
N PRO A 424 18.43 4.67 -20.29
CA PRO A 424 18.82 3.88 -19.14
C PRO A 424 17.60 3.60 -18.26
N LYS A 425 17.44 2.34 -17.89
CA LYS A 425 16.29 1.84 -17.16
C LYS A 425 16.30 2.42 -15.74
N TYR A 426 15.63 3.55 -15.51
CA TYR A 426 15.36 4.05 -14.17
C TYR A 426 14.46 3.03 -13.45
N GLY A 427 15.06 2.20 -12.59
CA GLY A 427 14.33 1.26 -11.73
C GLY A 427 14.66 -0.23 -11.89
N SER A 428 15.53 -0.65 -12.82
CA SER A 428 15.95 -2.06 -12.91
C SER A 428 17.20 -2.36 -12.10
N ARG A 429 17.05 -2.54 -10.79
CA ARG A 429 18.02 -3.33 -10.00
C ARG A 429 17.85 -4.82 -10.31
N SER A 430 18.13 -5.23 -11.55
CA SER A 430 18.52 -6.61 -11.83
C SER A 430 19.97 -6.76 -11.40
N ALA A 431 20.35 -7.92 -10.85
CA ALA A 431 21.71 -8.12 -10.34
C ALA A 431 22.78 -8.04 -11.43
N SER A 432 23.31 -6.85 -11.63
CA SER A 432 24.53 -6.61 -12.39
C SER A 432 25.68 -7.33 -11.67
N SER A 433 26.48 -8.06 -12.46
CA SER A 433 27.74 -8.63 -11.98
C SER A 433 28.71 -7.48 -11.81
N ILE A 434 29.18 -7.28 -10.58
CA ILE A 434 30.04 -6.17 -10.18
C ILE A 434 31.51 -6.55 -10.37
N LYS A 435 31.88 -7.79 -10.00
CA LYS A 435 33.28 -8.26 -10.01
C LYS A 435 33.33 -9.79 -10.11
N GLU A 436 34.27 -10.34 -10.87
CA GLU A 436 34.61 -11.77 -10.87
C GLU A 436 35.96 -11.97 -10.16
N LEU A 437 36.02 -12.93 -9.26
CA LEU A 437 37.19 -13.25 -8.43
C LEU A 437 37.64 -14.69 -8.71
N GLU A 438 38.84 -15.04 -8.22
CA GLU A 438 39.37 -16.40 -8.36
C GLU A 438 38.42 -17.46 -7.76
N PRO A 439 38.51 -18.73 -8.20
CA PRO A 439 37.64 -19.79 -7.71
C PRO A 439 37.70 -19.98 -6.19
N ASP A 440 36.57 -20.37 -5.61
CA ASP A 440 36.47 -20.69 -4.18
C ASP A 440 37.29 -21.96 -3.87
N PRO A 441 38.17 -21.96 -2.84
CA PRO A 441 39.02 -23.11 -2.49
C PRO A 441 38.26 -24.40 -2.15
N VAL A 442 36.98 -24.29 -1.78
CA VAL A 442 36.16 -25.42 -1.30
C VAL A 442 35.21 -25.94 -2.38
N SER A 443 34.54 -25.06 -3.13
CA SER A 443 33.64 -25.47 -4.23
C SER A 443 34.31 -25.58 -5.60
N GLY A 444 35.50 -25.00 -5.77
CA GLY A 444 36.24 -24.96 -7.04
C GLY A 444 35.58 -24.11 -8.13
N LYS A 445 34.52 -23.35 -7.80
CA LYS A 445 33.74 -22.55 -8.75
C LYS A 445 34.13 -21.07 -8.71
N PRO A 446 34.01 -20.34 -9.83
CA PRO A 446 34.35 -18.92 -9.89
C PRO A 446 33.43 -18.10 -8.98
N ILE A 447 34.03 -17.27 -8.13
CA ILE A 447 33.30 -16.37 -7.23
C ILE A 447 32.90 -15.11 -7.99
N LYS A 448 31.63 -14.71 -7.88
CA LYS A 448 31.09 -13.48 -8.47
C LYS A 448 30.43 -12.60 -7.42
N VAL A 449 30.69 -11.31 -7.50
CA VAL A 449 29.99 -10.28 -6.71
C VAL A 449 28.85 -9.72 -7.55
N LYS A 450 27.62 -9.70 -7.01
CA LYS A 450 26.40 -9.30 -7.72
C LYS A 450 25.54 -8.35 -6.88
N SER A 451 24.75 -7.49 -7.53
CA SER A 451 23.83 -6.54 -6.86
C SER A 451 22.39 -7.04 -6.72
N GLY A 452 21.97 -7.62 -5.60
CA GLY A 452 20.62 -8.19 -5.45
C GLY A 452 19.53 -7.20 -5.02
N LYS A 453 18.25 -7.63 -5.11
CA LYS A 453 17.08 -6.91 -4.54
C LYS A 453 17.23 -6.61 -3.03
N PHE A 454 18.01 -7.44 -2.32
CA PHE A 454 18.25 -7.35 -0.89
C PHE A 454 19.65 -6.83 -0.54
N GLY A 455 20.34 -6.20 -1.48
CA GLY A 455 21.72 -5.72 -1.32
C GLY A 455 22.75 -6.53 -2.11
N PRO A 456 24.01 -6.05 -2.18
CA PRO A 456 25.10 -6.74 -2.85
C PRO A 456 25.44 -8.06 -2.15
N TYR A 457 25.85 -9.06 -2.92
CA TYR A 457 26.16 -10.40 -2.40
C TYR A 457 27.25 -11.07 -3.23
N VAL A 458 28.00 -11.97 -2.59
CA VAL A 458 28.98 -12.85 -3.20
C VAL A 458 28.32 -14.20 -3.50
N THR A 459 28.62 -14.79 -4.65
CA THR A 459 28.11 -16.11 -5.05
C THR A 459 29.17 -16.93 -5.77
N ASP A 460 29.27 -18.21 -5.44
CA ASP A 460 30.03 -19.25 -6.18
C ASP A 460 29.13 -20.00 -7.18
N GLY A 461 27.87 -19.58 -7.33
CA GLY A 461 26.83 -20.24 -8.14
C GLY A 461 25.94 -21.21 -7.36
N GLU A 462 26.28 -21.59 -6.14
CA GLU A 462 25.47 -22.47 -5.26
C GLU A 462 25.08 -21.79 -3.94
N THR A 463 25.99 -21.07 -3.33
CA THR A 463 25.85 -20.35 -2.07
C THR A 463 25.87 -18.85 -2.31
N ASN A 464 24.82 -18.15 -1.90
CA ASN A 464 24.74 -16.69 -1.96
C ASN A 464 24.95 -16.11 -0.55
N ALA A 465 26.06 -15.39 -0.37
CA ALA A 465 26.41 -14.70 0.86
C ALA A 465 26.24 -13.19 0.69
N THR A 466 25.31 -12.59 1.44
CA THR A 466 25.09 -11.14 1.42
C THR A 466 26.34 -10.41 1.92
N ILE A 467 26.79 -9.40 1.17
CA ILE A 467 27.86 -8.51 1.62
C ILE A 467 27.25 -7.58 2.68
N PRO A 468 27.83 -7.48 3.89
CA PRO A 468 27.31 -6.62 4.95
C PRO A 468 27.16 -5.17 4.49
N ALA A 469 26.12 -4.49 4.98
CA ALA A 469 25.88 -3.07 4.73
C ALA A 469 27.02 -2.26 5.37
N GLY A 470 27.99 -1.84 4.54
CA GLY A 470 29.22 -1.17 4.96
C GLY A 470 30.46 -1.55 4.14
N GLU A 471 30.44 -2.71 3.46
CA GLU A 471 31.52 -3.11 2.55
C GLU A 471 31.20 -2.71 1.10
N VAL A 472 32.15 -2.05 0.42
CA VAL A 472 32.00 -1.66 -0.99
C VAL A 472 32.16 -2.90 -1.86
N PRO A 473 31.14 -3.32 -2.64
CA PRO A 473 31.18 -4.58 -3.39
C PRO A 473 32.32 -4.70 -4.41
N GLU A 474 32.78 -3.57 -4.93
CA GLU A 474 33.90 -3.49 -5.88
C GLU A 474 35.26 -3.71 -5.21
N GLU A 475 35.39 -3.41 -3.92
CA GLU A 475 36.63 -3.50 -3.15
C GLU A 475 36.77 -4.82 -2.39
N VAL A 476 35.73 -5.67 -2.39
CA VAL A 476 35.79 -7.00 -1.77
C VAL A 476 36.96 -7.80 -2.35
N SER A 477 37.85 -8.24 -1.47
CA SER A 477 39.01 -9.08 -1.79
C SER A 477 38.58 -10.55 -1.95
N HIS A 478 39.41 -11.35 -2.63
CA HIS A 478 39.13 -12.78 -2.81
C HIS A 478 39.04 -13.53 -1.48
N GLU A 479 39.96 -13.26 -0.55
CA GLU A 479 39.95 -13.87 0.79
C GLU A 479 38.67 -13.56 1.57
N ARG A 480 38.20 -12.30 1.53
CA ARG A 480 36.97 -11.88 2.19
C ARG A 480 35.72 -12.51 1.56
N ALA A 481 35.72 -12.65 0.23
CA ALA A 481 34.64 -13.28 -0.51
C ALA A 481 34.49 -14.78 -0.15
N VAL A 482 35.62 -15.48 0.02
CA VAL A 482 35.68 -16.87 0.47
C VAL A 482 35.16 -17.00 1.92
N GLU A 483 35.57 -16.09 2.80
CA GLU A 483 35.12 -16.06 4.20
C GLU A 483 33.59 -15.89 4.30
N LEU A 484 33.01 -14.93 3.57
CA LEU A 484 31.57 -14.69 3.56
C LEU A 484 30.77 -15.90 3.06
N ILE A 485 31.28 -16.59 2.04
CA ILE A 485 30.65 -17.82 1.52
C ILE A 485 30.77 -18.95 2.55
N ALA A 486 31.92 -19.11 3.20
CA ALA A 486 32.16 -20.13 4.22
C ALA A 486 31.22 -19.93 5.43
N ASP A 487 31.10 -18.70 5.92
CA ASP A 487 30.19 -18.33 7.01
C ASP A 487 28.73 -18.62 6.65
N ARG A 488 28.36 -18.37 5.39
CA ARG A 488 27.00 -18.66 4.92
C ARG A 488 26.73 -20.16 4.82
N ARG A 489 27.71 -20.97 4.41
CA ARG A 489 27.62 -22.44 4.40
C ARG A 489 27.51 -22.99 5.82
N ALA A 490 28.28 -22.44 6.77
CA ALA A 490 28.26 -22.85 8.17
C ALA A 490 26.90 -22.57 8.84
N LYS A 491 26.23 -21.47 8.47
CA LYS A 491 24.89 -21.13 8.98
C LYS A 491 23.75 -22.00 8.44
N GLY A 492 23.99 -22.80 7.39
CA GLY A 492 23.00 -23.70 6.79
C GLY A 492 21.84 -23.00 6.05
N PRO A 493 21.04 -23.75 5.26
CA PRO A 493 19.88 -23.20 4.56
C PRO A 493 18.78 -22.79 5.55
N ALA A 494 18.16 -21.63 5.31
CA ALA A 494 16.97 -21.22 6.08
C ALA A 494 15.88 -22.30 5.97
N PRO A 495 15.16 -22.63 7.06
CA PRO A 495 14.16 -23.69 7.03
C PRO A 495 13.10 -23.39 5.97
N LYS A 496 12.94 -24.31 5.00
CA LYS A 496 11.90 -24.21 3.97
C LYS A 496 10.54 -24.31 4.65
N LYS A 497 9.73 -23.24 4.56
CA LYS A 497 8.29 -23.32 4.83
C LYS A 497 7.67 -24.28 3.80
N THR A 498 7.27 -25.47 4.26
CA THR A 498 6.50 -26.41 3.44
C THR A 498 5.14 -25.79 3.15
N PRO A 499 4.71 -25.67 1.88
CA PRO A 499 3.36 -25.23 1.58
C PRO A 499 2.38 -26.28 2.13
N ILE A 500 1.46 -25.85 2.99
CA ILE A 500 0.36 -26.70 3.47
C ILE A 500 -0.47 -27.09 2.24
N ARG A 501 -0.29 -28.33 1.79
CA ARG A 501 -1.07 -28.92 0.70
C ARG A 501 -2.48 -29.13 1.24
N ARG A 502 -3.40 -28.23 0.89
CA ARG A 502 -4.81 -28.33 1.22
C ARG A 502 -5.35 -29.60 0.56
N VAL A 503 -5.62 -30.63 1.36
CA VAL A 503 -6.27 -31.87 0.89
C VAL A 503 -7.70 -31.51 0.53
N THR A 504 -8.05 -31.61 -0.74
CA THR A 504 -9.45 -31.57 -1.18
C THR A 504 -10.17 -32.80 -0.63
N ARG A 505 -11.06 -32.60 0.34
CA ARG A 505 -11.96 -33.64 0.82
C ARG A 505 -13.04 -33.87 -0.24
N ALA A 506 -13.17 -35.11 -0.71
CA ALA A 506 -14.24 -35.51 -1.60
C ALA A 506 -15.61 -35.23 -0.94
N LYS A 507 -16.53 -34.65 -1.72
CA LYS A 507 -17.94 -34.51 -1.32
C LYS A 507 -18.55 -35.91 -1.18
N LYS A 508 -19.24 -36.15 -0.07
CA LYS A 508 -20.28 -37.18 0.03
C LYS A 508 -21.62 -36.51 -0.21
#